data_AF-A0A9D7DX48-F1
#
_entry.id   AF-A0A9D7DX48-F1
#
_cell.length_a   1.000
_cell.length_b   1.000
_cell.length_c   1.000
_cell.angle_alpha   90.00
_cell.angle_beta   90.00
_cell.angle_gamma   90.00
#
_symmetry.space_group_name_H-M   'P 1'
#
loop_
_entity.id
_entity.type
_entity.pdbx_description
1 polymer ?
#
loop_
_entity_poly.entity_id
_entity_poly.type
_entity_poly.pdbx_seq_one_letter_code
_entity_poly.pdbx_strand_id
1 'polypeptide(L)'
;MVEAARKVIAAEEFNVTLVNARFVKPLDDMLLAQLLDTHEAVLTLEEGTGHGGLGTEVAMYLKSNGHEQIFHALHLPDAFIEHGTRTQLLELAGLSPRHISEAITGLLKADLPPTLALRLKQQSVIS
;
A
#
# COMPACT_ATOMS: atom_id res chain seq x y z
N MET A 1 -7.74 -11.63 -1.47
CA MET A 1 -7.68 -10.23 -1.00
C MET A 1 -8.12 -9.17 -2.02
N VAL A 2 -7.80 -9.28 -3.32
CA VAL A 2 -8.13 -8.27 -4.35
C VAL A 2 -9.62 -7.85 -4.33
N GLU A 3 -10.54 -8.80 -4.24
CA GLU A 3 -11.98 -8.49 -4.22
C GLU A 3 -12.40 -7.72 -2.96
N ALA A 4 -11.81 -8.02 -1.80
CA ALA A 4 -12.05 -7.27 -0.57
C ALA A 4 -11.54 -5.83 -0.71
N ALA A 5 -10.33 -5.65 -1.25
CA ALA A 5 -9.78 -4.32 -1.53
C ALA A 5 -10.67 -3.53 -2.50
N ARG A 6 -11.15 -4.15 -3.59
CA ARG A 6 -12.08 -3.50 -4.54
C ARG A 6 -13.34 -3.01 -3.86
N LYS A 7 -13.94 -3.84 -2.99
CA LYS A 7 -15.17 -3.47 -2.26
C LYS A 7 -14.93 -2.30 -1.31
N VAL A 8 -13.82 -2.30 -0.57
CA VAL A 8 -13.44 -1.21 0.34
C VAL A 8 -13.25 0.09 -0.44
N ILE A 9 -12.46 0.04 -1.51
CA ILE A 9 -12.18 1.22 -2.36
C ILE A 9 -13.46 1.80 -2.95
N ALA A 10 -14.36 0.94 -3.45
CA ALA A 10 -15.62 1.38 -4.02
C ALA A 10 -16.60 1.94 -2.98
N ALA A 11 -16.62 1.38 -1.76
CA ALA A 11 -17.55 1.79 -0.72
C ALA A 11 -17.18 3.13 -0.06
N GLU A 12 -15.88 3.42 0.04
CA GLU A 12 -15.37 4.64 0.71
C GLU A 12 -14.88 5.71 -0.28
N GLU A 13 -15.05 5.49 -1.58
CA GLU A 13 -14.70 6.42 -2.66
C GLU A 13 -13.24 6.90 -2.60
N PHE A 14 -12.32 6.02 -2.17
CA PHE A 14 -10.90 6.34 -2.12
C PHE A 14 -10.33 6.59 -3.52
N ASN A 15 -9.60 7.70 -3.68
CA ASN A 15 -8.83 7.97 -4.90
C ASN A 15 -7.52 7.18 -4.89
N VAL A 16 -7.57 5.89 -5.22
CA VAL A 16 -6.41 4.99 -5.23
C VAL A 16 -6.33 4.18 -6.52
N THR A 17 -5.12 3.86 -6.95
CA THR A 17 -4.89 2.89 -8.03
C THR A 17 -4.70 1.50 -7.44
N LEU A 18 -5.54 0.54 -7.86
CA LEU A 18 -5.40 -0.87 -7.46
C LEU A 18 -4.62 -1.66 -8.52
N VAL A 19 -3.44 -2.13 -8.15
CA VAL A 19 -2.56 -2.93 -9.00
C VAL A 19 -2.54 -4.38 -8.56
N ASN A 20 -2.64 -5.30 -9.51
CA ASN A 20 -2.41 -6.72 -9.26
C ASN A 20 -0.96 -7.06 -9.60
N ALA A 21 -0.10 -7.12 -8.58
CA ALA A 21 1.27 -7.59 -8.70
C ALA A 21 1.30 -9.12 -8.87
N ARG A 22 1.10 -9.57 -10.12
CA ARG A 22 1.02 -11.01 -10.47
C ARG A 22 2.22 -11.83 -10.02
N PHE A 23 3.39 -11.21 -9.95
CA PHE A 23 4.65 -11.82 -9.54
C PHE A 23 5.39 -10.89 -8.59
N VAL A 24 6.00 -11.46 -7.55
CA VAL A 24 6.94 -10.73 -6.66
C VAL A 24 8.29 -10.54 -7.36
N LYS A 25 8.74 -11.57 -8.11
CA LYS A 25 10.00 -11.54 -8.85
C LYS A 25 9.84 -12.08 -10.28
N PRO A 26 10.46 -11.42 -11.29
CA PRO A 26 11.05 -10.08 -11.17
C PRO A 26 9.97 -9.03 -10.83
N LEU A 27 10.34 -8.02 -10.05
CA LEU A 27 9.45 -6.88 -9.77
C LEU A 27 9.28 -6.07 -11.06
N ASP A 28 8.08 -5.57 -11.32
CA ASP A 28 7.81 -4.68 -12.45
C ASP A 28 8.24 -3.25 -12.10
N ASP A 29 9.54 -3.02 -12.12
CA ASP A 29 10.17 -1.75 -11.76
C ASP A 29 9.68 -0.58 -12.63
N MET A 30 9.34 -0.86 -13.90
CA MET A 30 8.83 0.16 -14.81
C MET A 30 7.44 0.63 -14.40
N LEU A 31 6.55 -0.31 -14.09
CA LEU A 31 5.22 0.01 -13.59
C LEU A 31 5.30 0.74 -12.25
N LEU A 32 6.16 0.27 -11.34
CA LEU A 32 6.31 0.88 -10.02
C LEU A 32 6.81 2.33 -10.14
N ALA A 33 7.82 2.60 -10.98
CA ALA A 33 8.29 3.97 -11.25
C ALA A 33 7.17 4.90 -11.73
N GLN A 34 6.38 4.45 -12.71
CA GLN A 34 5.27 5.23 -13.27
C GLN A 34 4.20 5.56 -12.21
N LEU A 35 3.92 4.64 -11.30
CA LEU A 35 2.96 4.87 -10.22
C LEU A 35 3.50 5.89 -9.22
N LEU A 36 4.79 5.82 -8.90
CA LEU A 36 5.45 6.72 -7.93
C LEU A 36 5.51 8.18 -8.42
N ASP A 37 5.42 8.43 -9.73
CA ASP A 37 5.33 9.79 -10.29
C ASP A 37 4.02 10.51 -9.90
N THR A 38 2.98 9.76 -9.56
CA THR A 38 1.62 10.29 -9.35
C THR A 38 1.04 9.95 -7.97
N HIS A 39 1.66 9.03 -7.23
CA HIS A 39 1.17 8.56 -5.94
C HIS A 39 2.17 8.91 -4.83
N GLU A 40 1.64 9.47 -3.74
CA GLU A 40 2.43 9.87 -2.57
C GLU A 40 2.62 8.72 -1.56
N ALA A 41 1.84 7.65 -1.71
CA ALA A 41 1.85 6.49 -0.83
C ALA A 41 1.69 5.17 -1.59
N VAL A 42 2.25 4.10 -1.03
CA VAL A 42 2.15 2.73 -1.53
C VAL A 42 1.73 1.79 -0.41
N LEU A 43 0.65 1.04 -0.65
CA LEU A 43 0.19 -0.03 0.21
C LEU A 43 0.35 -1.37 -0.52
N THR A 44 1.09 -2.30 0.08
CA THR A 44 1.15 -3.70 -0.40
C THR A 44 0.25 -4.60 0.43
N LEU A 45 -0.31 -5.61 -0.22
CA LEU A 45 -1.32 -6.52 0.32
C LEU A 45 -0.95 -7.95 -0.09
N GLU A 46 -0.52 -8.80 0.84
CA GLU A 46 -0.12 -10.19 0.57
C GLU A 46 -0.75 -11.21 1.53
N GLU A 47 -1.18 -12.38 1.03
CA GLU A 47 -1.59 -13.55 1.84
C GLU A 47 -0.38 -14.49 2.07
N GLY A 48 0.79 -13.90 2.31
CA GLY A 48 2.10 -14.58 2.43
C GLY A 48 2.96 -13.97 3.54
N THR A 49 4.24 -14.33 3.59
CA THR A 49 5.16 -13.85 4.63
C THR A 49 5.57 -12.40 4.38
N GLY A 50 5.71 -11.62 5.46
CA GLY A 50 6.25 -10.27 5.39
C GLY A 50 7.71 -10.21 4.95
N HIS A 51 8.48 -11.27 5.19
CA HIS A 51 9.91 -11.33 4.90
C HIS A 51 10.17 -11.93 3.52
N GLY A 52 10.77 -11.15 2.62
CA GLY A 52 11.10 -11.61 1.26
C GLY A 52 9.90 -11.70 0.30
N GLY A 53 8.72 -11.28 0.74
CA GLY A 53 7.52 -11.11 -0.10
C GLY A 53 7.50 -9.78 -0.85
N LEU A 54 6.36 -9.47 -1.47
CA LEU A 54 6.12 -8.25 -2.24
C LEU A 54 6.45 -6.98 -1.46
N GLY A 55 6.01 -6.91 -0.20
CA GLY A 55 6.27 -5.75 0.65
C GLY A 55 7.76 -5.50 0.86
N THR A 56 8.55 -6.56 1.04
CA THR A 56 10.01 -6.45 1.16
C THR A 56 10.64 -5.94 -0.14
N GLU A 57 10.25 -6.48 -1.29
CA GLU A 57 10.81 -6.08 -2.58
C GLU A 57 10.45 -4.63 -2.94
N VAL A 58 9.20 -4.21 -2.72
CA VAL A 58 8.78 -2.82 -2.94
C VAL A 58 9.54 -1.88 -1.99
N ALA A 59 9.68 -2.21 -0.71
CA ALA A 59 10.44 -1.41 0.23
C ALA A 59 11.92 -1.25 -0.18
N MET A 60 12.54 -2.35 -0.63
CA MET A 60 13.91 -2.32 -1.15
C MET A 60 14.03 -1.48 -2.42
N TYR A 61 13.08 -1.59 -3.35
CA TYR A 61 13.04 -0.77 -4.56
C TYR A 61 12.96 0.71 -4.21
N LEU A 62 12.02 1.09 -3.33
CA LEU A 62 11.85 2.49 -2.92
C LEU A 62 13.15 3.03 -2.30
N LYS A 63 13.74 2.27 -1.37
CA LYS A 63 14.95 2.69 -0.68
C LYS A 63 16.15 2.80 -1.61
N SER A 64 16.33 1.84 -2.52
CA SER A 64 17.50 1.77 -3.41
C SER A 64 17.48 2.86 -4.48
N ASN A 65 16.29 3.34 -4.87
CA ASN A 65 16.11 4.38 -5.87
C ASN A 65 15.86 5.78 -5.27
N GLY A 66 15.91 5.92 -3.94
CA GLY A 66 15.75 7.22 -3.27
C GLY A 66 14.32 7.77 -3.26
N HIS A 67 13.33 6.88 -3.36
CA HIS A 67 11.92 7.24 -3.25
C HIS A 67 11.52 7.48 -1.79
N GLU A 68 10.74 8.53 -1.54
CA GLU A 68 10.33 9.00 -0.21
C GLU A 68 8.83 8.81 0.05
N GLN A 69 8.10 8.16 -0.87
CA GLN A 69 6.68 7.86 -0.71
C GLN A 69 6.42 7.10 0.59
N ILE A 70 5.28 7.40 1.22
CA ILE A 70 4.85 6.71 2.43
C ILE A 70 4.56 5.26 2.07
N PHE A 71 5.17 4.31 2.79
CA PHE A 71 5.03 2.90 2.48
C PHE A 71 4.46 2.12 3.66
N HIS A 72 3.49 1.26 3.38
CA HIS A 72 3.01 0.26 4.33
C HIS A 72 2.76 -1.08 3.64
N ALA A 73 2.92 -2.17 4.40
CA ALA A 73 2.70 -3.52 3.92
C ALA A 73 1.77 -4.26 4.88
N LEU A 74 0.70 -4.82 4.33
CA LEU A 74 -0.16 -5.77 5.00
C LEU A 74 0.18 -7.16 4.49
N HIS A 75 0.58 -8.05 5.40
CA HIS A 75 0.95 -9.43 5.12
C HIS A 75 0.46 -10.35 6.24
N LEU A 76 0.50 -11.66 6.03
CA LEU A 76 0.21 -12.58 7.14
C LEU A 76 1.31 -12.48 8.20
N PRO A 77 0.97 -12.53 9.49
CA PRO A 77 1.96 -12.61 10.55
C PRO A 77 2.75 -13.92 10.44
N ASP A 78 4.03 -13.88 10.77
CA ASP A 78 4.87 -15.08 10.89
C ASP A 78 4.56 -15.79 12.22
N ALA A 79 3.35 -16.32 12.32
CA ALA A 79 2.81 -16.97 13.50
C ALA A 79 1.78 -18.04 13.10
N PHE A 80 1.63 -19.05 13.95
CA PHE A 80 0.56 -20.02 13.77
C PHE A 80 -0.78 -19.35 14.10
N ILE A 81 -1.68 -19.29 13.12
CA ILE A 81 -3.06 -18.85 13.33
C ILE A 81 -3.90 -20.09 13.60
N GLU A 82 -4.67 -20.07 14.69
CA GLU A 82 -5.56 -21.17 15.07
C GLU A 82 -6.60 -21.49 13.99
N HIS A 83 -7.28 -22.64 14.11
CA HIS A 83 -8.33 -23.01 13.17
C HIS A 83 -9.51 -22.05 13.22
N GLY A 84 -9.95 -21.61 12.04
CA GLY A 84 -11.11 -20.75 11.89
C GLY A 84 -11.56 -20.70 10.44
N THR A 85 -12.69 -20.05 10.22
CA THR A 85 -13.12 -19.71 8.87
C THR A 85 -12.14 -18.72 8.24
N ARG A 86 -12.04 -18.68 6.91
CA ARG A 86 -11.18 -17.73 6.19
C ARG A 86 -11.37 -16.28 6.66
N THR A 87 -12.61 -15.87 6.92
CA THR A 87 -12.91 -14.51 7.40
C THR A 87 -12.32 -14.26 8.79
N GLN A 88 -12.44 -15.22 9.71
CA GLN A 88 -11.84 -15.11 11.04
C GLN A 88 -10.31 -15.07 10.97
N LEU A 89 -9.70 -15.91 10.12
CA LEU A 89 -8.25 -15.92 9.93
C LEU A 89 -7.74 -14.58 9.39
N LEU A 90 -8.43 -13.98 8.42
CA LEU A 90 -8.06 -12.67 7.88
C LEU A 90 -8.29 -11.54 8.90
N GLU A 91 -9.33 -11.62 9.73
CA GLU A 91 -9.52 -10.66 10.82
C GLU A 91 -8.38 -10.74 11.84
N LEU A 92 -8.04 -11.96 12.29
CA LEU A 92 -6.94 -12.19 13.24
C LEU A 92 -5.58 -11.80 12.67
N ALA A 93 -5.39 -11.96 11.35
CA ALA A 93 -4.16 -11.57 10.67
C ALA A 93 -4.06 -10.07 10.34
N GLY A 94 -5.10 -9.26 10.62
CA GLY A 94 -5.10 -7.84 10.24
C GLY A 94 -5.28 -7.60 8.73
N LEU A 95 -5.88 -8.56 8.01
CA LEU A 95 -6.08 -8.52 6.54
C LEU A 95 -7.56 -8.46 6.13
N SER A 96 -8.46 -8.22 7.08
CA SER A 96 -9.88 -8.07 6.78
C SER A 96 -10.19 -6.75 6.07
N PRO A 97 -11.38 -6.62 5.43
CA PRO A 97 -11.78 -5.36 4.79
C PRO A 97 -11.67 -4.14 5.70
N ARG A 98 -11.95 -4.30 7.00
CA ARG A 98 -11.80 -3.25 8.01
C ARG A 98 -10.34 -2.78 8.12
N HIS A 99 -9.40 -3.70 8.30
CA HIS A 99 -7.98 -3.38 8.41
C HIS A 99 -7.41 -2.77 7.11
N ILE A 100 -7.90 -3.21 5.94
CA ILE A 100 -7.53 -2.62 4.65
C ILE A 100 -7.98 -1.15 4.58
N SER A 101 -9.24 -0.87 4.97
CA SER A 101 -9.76 0.51 5.02
C SER A 101 -8.97 1.38 6.00
N GLU A 102 -8.69 0.87 7.21
CA GLU A 102 -7.91 1.56 8.23
C GLU A 102 -6.50 1.90 7.72
N ALA A 103 -5.84 0.97 7.02
CA ALA A 103 -4.51 1.19 6.44
C ALA A 103 -4.53 2.25 5.33
N ILE A 104 -5.49 2.19 4.40
CA ILE A 104 -5.65 3.19 3.34
C ILE A 104 -5.91 4.58 3.96
N THR A 105 -6.85 4.65 4.91
CA THR A 105 -7.18 5.89 5.61
C THR A 105 -5.98 6.45 6.37
N GLY A 106 -5.20 5.59 7.01
CA GLY A 106 -3.97 5.97 7.71
C GLY A 106 -2.94 6.58 6.77
N LEU A 107 -2.74 5.99 5.59
CA LEU A 107 -1.83 6.52 4.57
C LEU A 107 -2.30 7.85 3.99
N LEU A 108 -3.60 8.02 3.75
CA LEU A 108 -4.17 9.26 3.22
C LEU A 108 -4.16 10.41 4.25
N LYS A 109 -4.23 10.08 5.55
CA LYS A 109 -4.19 11.04 6.66
C LYS A 109 -2.78 11.33 7.17
N ALA A 110 -1.82 10.45 6.88
CA ALA A 110 -0.41 10.73 7.10
C ALA A 110 -0.01 11.84 6.12
N ASP A 111 -0.29 13.08 6.53
CA ASP A 111 -0.14 14.31 5.78
C ASP A 111 1.18 14.37 5.00
N LEU A 112 1.07 14.81 3.74
CA LEU A 112 2.11 14.96 2.73
C LEU A 112 3.52 15.21 3.29
N PRO A 113 4.56 14.61 2.68
CA PRO A 113 5.93 14.93 3.05
C PRO A 113 6.17 16.46 2.96
N PRO A 114 6.92 17.07 3.90
CA PRO A 114 7.14 18.53 3.94
C PRO A 114 7.64 19.12 2.62
N THR A 115 8.28 18.29 1.80
CA THR A 115 8.81 18.60 0.48
C THR A 115 7.72 18.94 -0.56
N LEU A 116 6.51 18.36 -0.47
CA LEU A 116 5.40 18.68 -1.39
C LEU A 116 4.60 19.91 -0.94
N ALA A 117 4.46 20.13 0.37
CA ALA A 117 3.78 21.31 0.92
C ALA A 117 4.43 22.65 0.50
N LEU A 118 5.73 22.63 0.15
CA LEU A 118 6.44 23.81 -0.35
C LEU A 118 6.17 24.08 -1.85
N ARG A 119 5.95 23.03 -2.65
CA ARG A 119 5.78 23.13 -4.10
C ARG A 119 4.41 23.71 -4.49
N LEU A 120 3.37 23.40 -3.71
CA LEU A 120 2.02 23.93 -3.90
C LEU A 120 1.88 25.39 -3.46
N LYS A 121 2.71 25.86 -2.52
CA LYS A 121 2.76 27.28 -2.10
C LYS A 121 3.52 28.18 -3.07
N GLN A 122 4.39 27.62 -3.93
CA GLN A 122 5.15 28.39 -4.92
C GLN A 122 4.47 28.45 -6.30
N GLN A 123 3.51 27.56 -6.59
CA GLN A 123 2.71 27.59 -7.82
C GLN A 123 1.45 28.46 -7.70
N SER A 124 1.04 28.85 -6.49
CA SER A 124 -0.13 29.71 -6.24
C SER A 124 0.21 31.20 -6.07
N VAL A 125 1.47 31.61 -6.32
CA VAL A 125 1.92 33.03 -6.26
C VAL A 125 2.17 33.62 -7.66
N ILE A 126 1.77 32.93 -8.73
CA ILE A 126 1.77 33.50 -10.09
C ILE A 126 0.33 33.66 -10.58
N SER A 127 -0.31 34.73 -10.10
CA SER A 127 -1.35 35.51 -10.80
C SER A 127 -1.50 36.86 -10.11
#